data_AF-A0A0Q6TE33-F1
#
_entry.id   AF-A0A0Q6TE33-F1
#
_cell.length_a   1.000
_cell.length_b   1.000
_cell.length_c   1.000
_cell.angle_alpha   90.00
_cell.angle_beta   90.00
_cell.angle_gamma   90.00
#
_symmetry.space_group_name_H-M   'P 1'
#
loop_
_entity.id
_entity.type
_entity.pdbx_description
1 polymer ?
#
loop_
_entity_poly.entity_id
_entity_poly.type
_entity_poly.pdbx_seq_one_letter_code
_entity_poly.pdbx_strand_id
1 'polypeptide(L)'
;MLALGATASASSSDRPPRSLTVPVLGLRLPLDRVNVEKFPEGIRATCDQIADDEMYTGQVWIFGRVNDAASAYYIVTGIFKRRSPDPAGERRLYENWDNGLVLTAKDGKCGGDDAAETFDVHDPNAENDGNVPDPILRALARDLAARTVRAFGGPDRLRAEIRNQRIDFNQLPSDVQEAFKPYFGPAK
;
A
#
# COMPACT_ATOMS: atom_id res chain seq x y z
N MET A 1 -44.86 -24.23 22.60
CA MET A 1 -43.51 -24.35 22.00
C MET A 1 -43.08 -22.95 21.55
N LEU A 2 -42.20 -22.29 22.30
CA LEU A 2 -41.61 -21.01 21.93
C LEU A 2 -40.19 -21.30 21.43
N ALA A 3 -39.94 -21.08 20.14
CA ALA A 3 -38.62 -21.19 19.54
C ALA A 3 -37.83 -19.91 19.83
N LEU A 4 -36.76 -20.03 20.63
CA LEU A 4 -35.77 -18.96 20.77
C LEU A 4 -34.92 -18.91 19.50
N GLY A 5 -35.09 -17.85 18.71
CA GLY A 5 -34.17 -17.49 17.64
C GLY A 5 -32.91 -16.88 18.23
N ALA A 6 -31.79 -17.59 18.15
CA ALA A 6 -30.48 -17.06 18.52
C ALA A 6 -30.04 -16.03 17.46
N THR A 7 -30.06 -14.75 17.81
CA THR A 7 -29.40 -13.70 17.03
C THR A 7 -27.90 -13.82 17.23
N ALA A 8 -27.20 -14.40 16.25
CA ALA A 8 -25.75 -14.37 16.20
C ALA A 8 -25.30 -12.92 16.05
N SER A 9 -24.91 -12.29 17.17
CA SER A 9 -24.23 -11.01 17.14
C SER A 9 -22.84 -11.22 16.54
N ALA A 10 -22.66 -10.80 15.29
CA ALA A 10 -21.33 -10.71 14.69
C ALA A 10 -20.51 -9.72 15.53
N SER A 11 -19.57 -10.25 16.30
CA SER A 11 -18.65 -9.43 17.08
C SER A 11 -17.73 -8.70 16.11
N SER A 12 -17.82 -7.38 16.09
CA SER A 12 -16.86 -6.54 15.39
C SER A 12 -15.48 -6.72 16.04
N SER A 13 -14.46 -6.84 15.20
CA SER A 13 -13.10 -7.02 15.68
C SER A 13 -12.47 -5.67 15.99
N ASP A 14 -12.33 -5.34 17.28
CA ASP A 14 -11.47 -4.25 17.77
C ASP A 14 -9.96 -4.57 17.63
N ARG A 15 -9.62 -5.70 17.01
CA ARG A 15 -8.23 -6.07 16.80
C ARG A 15 -7.70 -5.41 15.53
N PRO A 16 -6.47 -4.88 15.56
CA PRO A 16 -5.84 -4.37 14.37
C PRO A 16 -5.72 -5.47 13.30
N PRO A 17 -5.71 -5.10 12.02
CA PRO A 17 -5.40 -5.99 10.92
C PRO A 17 -4.10 -6.75 11.18
N ARG A 18 -4.01 -7.98 10.67
CA ARG A 18 -2.81 -8.83 10.85
C ARG A 18 -1.86 -8.78 9.67
N SER A 19 -2.24 -8.09 8.60
CA SER A 19 -1.46 -7.99 7.37
C SER A 19 -1.70 -6.65 6.69
N LEU A 20 -0.69 -6.20 5.96
CA LEU A 20 -0.79 -5.14 4.95
C LEU A 20 -0.96 -5.76 3.57
N THR A 21 -1.43 -4.97 2.62
CA THR A 21 -1.45 -5.33 1.20
C THR A 21 -0.31 -4.59 0.51
N VAL A 22 0.56 -5.30 -0.21
CA VAL A 22 1.61 -4.68 -1.04
C VAL A 22 0.90 -3.93 -2.17
N PRO A 23 1.04 -2.58 -2.25
CA PRO A 23 0.37 -1.79 -3.28
C PRO A 23 0.68 -2.30 -4.68
N VAL A 24 -0.30 -2.21 -5.58
CA VAL A 24 -0.25 -2.68 -6.99
C VAL A 24 -0.17 -4.21 -7.15
N LEU A 25 0.56 -4.89 -6.28
CA LEU A 25 0.75 -6.35 -6.34
C LEU A 25 -0.41 -7.12 -5.70
N GLY A 26 -1.13 -6.52 -4.75
CA GLY A 26 -2.23 -7.18 -4.01
C GLY A 26 -1.77 -8.28 -3.04
N LEU A 27 -0.46 -8.43 -2.84
CA LEU A 27 0.12 -9.48 -2.01
C LEU A 27 -0.06 -9.14 -0.52
N ARG A 28 -0.62 -10.06 0.28
CA ARG A 28 -0.77 -9.85 1.72
C ARG A 28 0.53 -10.15 2.44
N LEU A 29 1.02 -9.17 3.19
CA LEU A 29 2.22 -9.22 4.01
C LEU A 29 1.85 -9.23 5.50
N PRO A 30 2.14 -10.30 6.26
CA PRO A 30 1.85 -10.36 7.69
C PRO A 30 2.59 -9.26 8.48
N LEU A 31 1.86 -8.48 9.28
CA LEU A 31 2.38 -7.33 10.06
C LEU A 31 3.42 -7.74 11.11
N ASP A 32 3.29 -8.92 11.68
CA ASP A 32 4.26 -9.48 12.64
C ASP A 32 5.62 -9.79 12.00
N ARG A 33 5.69 -9.75 10.66
CA ARG A 33 6.89 -10.00 9.85
C ARG A 33 7.30 -8.78 9.02
N VAL A 34 6.62 -7.65 9.18
CA VAL A 34 6.90 -6.42 8.43
C VAL A 34 8.24 -5.84 8.86
N ASN A 35 9.26 -6.06 8.01
CA ASN A 35 10.50 -5.30 8.04
C ASN A 35 10.46 -4.21 6.96
N VAL A 36 9.42 -3.37 7.03
CA VAL A 36 9.20 -2.25 6.10
C VAL A 36 9.33 -0.95 6.89
N GLU A 37 10.01 0.01 6.29
CA GLU A 37 10.23 1.34 6.84
C GLU A 37 8.89 2.07 7.04
N LYS A 38 8.69 2.66 8.21
CA LYS A 38 7.53 3.54 8.45
C LYS A 38 7.71 4.85 7.69
N PHE A 39 6.60 5.42 7.24
CA PHE A 39 6.62 6.72 6.60
C PHE A 39 7.04 7.81 7.61
N PRO A 40 7.94 8.74 7.27
CA PRO A 40 8.39 9.78 8.18
C PRO A 40 7.23 10.67 8.65
N GLU A 41 7.00 10.74 9.97
CA GLU A 41 5.90 11.51 10.58
C GLU A 41 5.93 12.99 10.20
N GLY A 42 7.12 13.59 10.10
CA GLY A 42 7.26 15.00 9.71
C GLY A 42 6.77 15.31 8.30
N ILE A 43 6.87 14.35 7.37
CA ILE A 43 6.32 14.48 6.01
C ILE A 43 4.85 14.07 6.02
N ARG A 44 4.48 13.02 6.76
CA ARG A 44 3.09 12.55 6.86
C ARG A 44 2.15 13.68 7.30
N ALA A 45 2.56 14.45 8.30
CA ALA A 45 1.78 15.55 8.86
C ALA A 45 1.54 16.71 7.87
N THR A 46 2.30 16.80 6.78
CA THR A 46 2.11 17.82 5.72
C THR A 46 1.32 17.29 4.52
N CYS A 47 0.99 15.99 4.51
CA CYS A 47 0.29 15.35 3.40
C CYS A 47 -1.15 15.04 3.80
N ASP A 48 -2.10 15.91 3.43
CA ASP A 48 -3.51 15.78 3.82
C ASP A 48 -4.12 14.41 3.52
N GLN A 49 -3.66 13.72 2.46
CA GLN A 49 -4.16 12.39 2.08
C GLN A 49 -3.83 11.28 3.11
N ILE A 50 -2.80 11.48 3.94
CA ILE A 50 -2.28 10.47 4.88
C ILE A 50 -2.00 11.01 6.29
N ALA A 51 -2.25 12.31 6.50
CA ALA A 51 -2.19 12.95 7.80
C ALA A 51 -3.28 12.41 8.72
N ASP A 52 -3.07 12.54 10.03
CA ASP A 52 -4.17 12.30 10.96
C ASP A 52 -5.15 13.46 10.89
N ASP A 53 -6.44 13.15 10.98
CA ASP A 53 -7.52 14.14 11.04
C ASP A 53 -8.40 13.91 12.28
N GLU A 54 -9.54 14.59 12.35
CA GLU A 54 -10.49 14.43 13.47
C GLU A 54 -11.10 13.03 13.54
N MET A 55 -11.11 12.30 12.44
CA MET A 55 -11.78 11.02 12.25
C MET A 55 -10.83 9.83 12.37
N TYR A 56 -9.57 9.98 11.97
CA TYR A 56 -8.62 8.89 11.79
C TYR A 56 -7.23 9.18 12.38
N THR A 57 -6.58 8.11 12.83
CA THR A 57 -5.11 8.05 13.02
C THR A 57 -4.54 6.99 12.11
N GLY A 58 -3.53 7.33 11.32
CA GLY A 58 -2.89 6.43 10.36
C GLY A 58 -1.53 5.93 10.82
N GLN A 59 -1.22 4.67 10.51
CA GLN A 59 0.17 4.20 10.40
C GLN A 59 0.42 3.86 8.94
N VAL A 60 1.50 4.41 8.38
CA VAL A 60 1.82 4.29 6.96
C VAL A 60 3.24 3.73 6.80
N TRP A 61 3.44 2.88 5.80
CA TRP A 61 4.71 2.24 5.49
C TRP A 61 5.14 2.53 4.05
N ILE A 62 6.46 2.61 3.84
CA ILE A 62 7.07 2.87 2.54
C ILE A 62 7.37 1.55 1.83
N PHE A 63 6.64 1.29 0.76
CA PHE A 63 6.87 0.15 -0.12
C PHE A 63 7.75 0.50 -1.32
N GLY A 64 7.91 1.76 -1.68
CA GLY A 64 8.85 2.22 -2.71
C GLY A 64 9.26 3.66 -2.46
N ARG A 65 10.48 4.05 -2.82
CA ARG A 65 10.96 5.43 -2.73
C ARG A 65 11.96 5.77 -3.84
N VAL A 66 11.76 6.92 -4.46
CA VAL A 66 12.69 7.54 -5.41
C VAL A 66 12.73 9.03 -5.12
N ASN A 67 13.88 9.68 -5.26
CA ASN A 67 13.96 11.15 -5.20
C ASN A 67 14.63 11.65 -6.47
N ASP A 68 14.25 12.84 -6.91
CA ASP A 68 14.99 13.62 -7.90
C ASP A 68 15.49 14.94 -7.28
N ALA A 69 15.85 15.91 -8.11
CA ALA A 69 16.37 17.19 -7.64
C ALA A 69 15.30 18.08 -6.95
N ALA A 70 14.02 17.86 -7.21
CA ALA A 70 12.92 18.74 -6.78
C ALA A 70 11.88 18.04 -5.89
N SER A 71 11.76 16.71 -6.00
CA SER A 71 10.64 15.94 -5.47
C SER A 71 11.10 14.63 -4.84
N ALA A 72 10.33 14.15 -3.87
CA ALA A 72 10.42 12.81 -3.34
C ALA A 72 9.14 12.04 -3.67
N TYR A 73 9.30 10.85 -4.23
CA TYR A 73 8.22 9.98 -4.66
C TYR A 73 8.19 8.72 -3.79
N TYR A 74 7.00 8.29 -3.42
CA TYR A 74 6.82 7.15 -2.53
C TYR A 74 5.68 6.25 -3.01
N ILE A 75 5.82 4.94 -2.83
CA ILE A 75 4.69 4.02 -2.83
C ILE A 75 4.39 3.70 -1.38
N VAL A 76 3.14 3.95 -0.94
CA VAL A 76 2.75 3.81 0.45
C VAL A 76 1.43 3.03 0.59
N THR A 77 1.27 2.39 1.74
CA THR A 77 -0.02 1.85 2.24
C THR A 77 -0.01 1.98 3.75
N GLY A 78 -1.18 1.79 4.37
CA GLY A 78 -1.33 1.97 5.80
C GLY A 78 -2.53 1.26 6.39
N ILE A 79 -2.61 1.42 7.70
CA ILE A 79 -3.76 1.05 8.50
C ILE A 79 -4.23 2.31 9.20
N PHE A 80 -5.51 2.60 9.05
CA PHE A 80 -6.15 3.72 9.70
C PHE A 80 -7.04 3.21 10.82
N LYS A 81 -6.99 3.89 11.96
CA LYS A 81 -7.82 3.63 13.11
C LYS A 81 -8.75 4.81 13.31
N ARG A 82 -10.05 4.54 13.44
CA ARG A 82 -11.05 5.56 13.74
C ARG A 82 -10.85 6.10 15.16
N ARG A 83 -10.91 7.43 15.31
CA ARG A 83 -10.86 8.14 16.59
C ARG A 83 -12.21 8.13 17.30
N SER A 84 -13.30 8.12 16.53
CA SER A 84 -14.68 8.12 17.02
C SER A 84 -15.49 6.96 16.42
N PRO A 85 -16.40 6.33 17.19
CA PRO A 85 -17.33 5.34 16.66
C PRO A 85 -18.21 5.96 15.56
N ASP A 86 -18.63 5.16 14.59
CA ASP A 86 -19.52 5.62 13.52
C ASP A 86 -20.87 6.10 14.07
N PRO A 87 -21.35 7.29 13.68
CA PRO A 87 -22.72 7.70 13.98
C PRO A 87 -23.78 6.70 13.46
N ALA A 88 -23.51 5.99 12.37
CA ALA A 88 -24.36 4.95 11.80
C ALA A 88 -24.25 3.59 12.54
N GLY A 89 -23.44 3.50 13.60
CA GLY A 89 -23.28 2.29 14.41
C GLY A 89 -22.39 1.22 13.79
N GLU A 90 -21.66 1.53 12.71
CA GLU A 90 -20.59 0.66 12.23
C GLU A 90 -19.50 0.51 13.29
N ARG A 91 -19.18 -0.74 13.60
CA ARG A 91 -18.26 -1.09 14.69
C ARG A 91 -16.83 -1.40 14.21
N ARG A 92 -16.51 -1.19 12.92
CA ARG A 92 -15.14 -1.43 12.42
C ARG A 92 -14.26 -0.26 12.84
N LEU A 93 -13.36 -0.50 13.80
CA LEU A 93 -12.42 0.52 14.30
C LEU A 93 -11.17 0.70 13.42
N TYR A 94 -10.84 -0.30 12.59
CA TYR A 94 -9.66 -0.28 11.74
C TYR A 94 -10.02 -0.49 10.27
N GLU A 95 -9.32 0.24 9.42
CA GLU A 95 -9.44 0.19 7.96
C GLU A 95 -8.06 -0.10 7.37
N ASN A 96 -8.01 -1.09 6.46
CA ASN A 96 -6.83 -1.35 5.65
C ASN A 96 -6.89 -0.47 4.42
N TRP A 97 -5.78 0.18 4.10
CA TRP A 97 -5.65 0.89 2.83
C TRP A 97 -5.05 -0.04 1.77
N ASP A 98 -5.87 -0.93 1.24
CA ASP A 98 -5.39 -2.05 0.44
C ASP A 98 -4.76 -1.63 -0.91
N ASN A 99 -5.25 -0.56 -1.52
CA ASN A 99 -4.73 -0.10 -2.81
C ASN A 99 -3.44 0.71 -2.69
N GLY A 100 -3.26 1.42 -1.57
CA GLY A 100 -2.13 2.33 -1.38
C GLY A 100 -2.18 3.57 -2.28
N LEU A 101 -1.05 4.28 -2.34
CA LEU A 101 -0.88 5.54 -3.09
C LEU A 101 0.52 5.62 -3.68
N VAL A 102 0.64 6.23 -4.86
CA VAL A 102 1.90 6.83 -5.29
C VAL A 102 1.88 8.30 -4.87
N LEU A 103 2.66 8.65 -3.85
CA LEU A 103 2.74 9.98 -3.27
C LEU A 103 3.91 10.77 -3.86
N THR A 104 3.67 12.01 -4.25
CA THR A 104 4.70 13.00 -4.59
C THR A 104 4.76 14.06 -3.50
N ALA A 105 5.93 14.24 -2.88
CA ALA A 105 6.20 15.30 -1.90
C ALA A 105 7.17 16.33 -2.50
N LYS A 106 6.74 17.59 -2.56
CA LYS A 106 7.49 18.71 -3.15
C LYS A 106 7.18 20.01 -2.40
N ASP A 107 8.20 20.75 -1.98
CA ASP A 107 8.07 22.06 -1.33
C ASP A 107 7.09 22.07 -0.13
N GLY A 108 7.07 21.00 0.66
CA GLY A 108 6.17 20.86 1.81
C GLY A 108 4.71 20.60 1.46
N LYS A 109 4.41 20.35 0.18
CA LYS A 109 3.10 19.91 -0.31
C LYS A 109 3.18 18.47 -0.78
N CYS A 110 2.03 17.81 -0.72
CA CYS A 110 1.89 16.44 -1.18
C CYS A 110 0.75 16.34 -2.20
N GLY A 111 0.95 15.48 -3.18
CA GLY A 111 -0.04 15.09 -4.18
C GLY A 111 0.11 13.60 -4.50
N GLY A 112 -0.72 13.08 -5.39
CA GLY A 112 -0.67 11.69 -5.81
C GLY A 112 -2.01 10.98 -5.74
N ASP A 113 -2.07 9.84 -6.41
CA ASP A 113 -3.27 9.07 -6.69
C ASP A 113 -3.08 7.59 -6.32
N ASP A 114 -4.16 6.81 -6.47
CA ASP A 114 -4.17 5.37 -6.24
C ASP A 114 -2.98 4.72 -6.95
N ALA A 115 -2.30 3.81 -6.24
CA ALA A 115 -1.06 3.26 -6.77
C ALA A 115 -1.27 2.49 -8.07
N ALA A 116 -2.35 1.70 -8.19
CA ALA A 116 -2.62 0.95 -9.42
C ALA A 116 -2.93 1.89 -10.58
N GLU A 117 -3.79 2.89 -10.35
CA GLU A 117 -4.14 3.89 -11.36
C GLU A 117 -2.91 4.65 -11.87
N THR A 118 -2.03 5.08 -10.97
CA THR A 118 -0.81 5.82 -11.34
C THR A 118 0.09 5.01 -12.27
N PHE A 119 0.20 3.69 -12.05
CA PHE A 119 0.97 2.80 -12.91
C PHE A 119 0.25 2.43 -14.22
N ASP A 120 -1.07 2.54 -14.28
CA ASP A 120 -1.85 2.19 -15.48
C ASP A 120 -1.95 3.35 -16.49
N VAL A 121 -2.06 4.60 -16.01
CA VAL A 121 -2.40 5.75 -16.86
C VAL A 121 -1.23 6.26 -17.72
N HIS A 122 0.03 6.10 -17.26
CA HIS A 122 1.26 6.54 -17.96
C HIS A 122 1.09 7.89 -18.69
N ASP A 123 1.20 9.00 -17.94
CA ASP A 123 1.02 10.33 -18.53
C ASP A 123 2.28 10.81 -19.28
N PRO A 124 2.22 10.98 -20.61
CA PRO A 124 3.36 11.48 -21.38
C PRO A 124 3.73 12.95 -21.05
N ASN A 125 2.86 13.70 -20.37
CA ASN A 125 3.08 15.08 -19.96
C ASN A 125 3.34 15.22 -18.45
N ALA A 126 3.56 14.11 -17.73
CA ALA A 126 3.74 14.08 -16.27
C ALA A 126 4.72 15.12 -15.71
N GLU A 127 5.78 15.43 -16.46
CA GLU A 127 6.79 16.42 -16.09
C GLU A 127 6.22 17.86 -15.98
N ASN A 128 5.06 18.12 -16.57
CA ASN A 128 4.46 19.45 -16.71
C ASN A 128 3.14 19.65 -15.93
N ASP A 129 2.46 18.58 -15.51
CA ASP A 129 1.15 18.66 -14.83
C ASP A 129 1.16 18.13 -13.38
N GLY A 130 2.28 17.57 -12.93
CA GLY A 130 2.44 17.09 -11.56
C GLY A 130 2.16 15.60 -11.38
N ASN A 131 1.86 14.86 -12.47
CA ASN A 131 1.84 13.41 -12.45
C ASN A 131 3.26 12.83 -12.33
N VAL A 132 3.36 11.51 -12.16
CA VAL A 132 4.65 10.85 -11.93
C VAL A 132 5.29 10.47 -13.27
N PRO A 133 6.50 10.98 -13.59
CA PRO A 133 7.15 10.66 -14.86
C PRO A 133 7.50 9.17 -14.97
N ASP A 134 7.37 8.63 -16.18
CA ASP A 134 7.72 7.25 -16.54
C ASP A 134 9.07 6.73 -15.98
N PRO A 135 10.19 7.49 -16.05
CA PRO A 135 11.44 7.05 -15.46
C PRO A 135 11.37 6.86 -13.95
N ILE A 136 10.56 7.67 -13.26
CA ILE A 136 10.31 7.58 -11.83
C ILE A 136 9.42 6.38 -11.51
N LEU A 137 8.36 6.13 -12.28
CA LEU A 137 7.51 4.93 -12.13
C LEU A 137 8.32 3.64 -12.23
N ARG A 138 9.15 3.49 -13.26
CA ARG A 138 10.07 2.35 -13.39
C ARG A 138 11.03 2.22 -12.21
N ALA A 139 11.56 3.33 -11.71
CA ALA A 139 12.44 3.33 -10.56
C ALA A 139 11.70 2.93 -9.27
N LEU A 140 10.46 3.41 -9.08
CA LEU A 140 9.60 3.04 -7.97
C LEU A 140 9.23 1.56 -8.02
N ALA A 141 8.88 1.01 -9.18
CA ALA A 141 8.58 -0.42 -9.34
C ALA A 141 9.77 -1.30 -8.95
N ARG A 142 10.99 -0.90 -9.32
CA ARG A 142 12.22 -1.62 -8.92
C ARG A 142 12.46 -1.56 -7.41
N ASP A 143 12.30 -0.39 -6.78
CA ASP A 143 12.44 -0.29 -5.32
C ASP A 143 11.31 -1.03 -4.59
N LEU A 144 10.09 -1.04 -5.15
CA LEU A 144 8.95 -1.85 -4.68
C LEU A 144 9.30 -3.33 -4.64
N ALA A 145 9.84 -3.88 -5.73
CA ALA A 145 10.29 -5.25 -5.77
C ALA A 145 11.39 -5.52 -4.72
N ALA A 146 12.39 -4.65 -4.63
CA ALA A 146 13.50 -4.81 -3.69
C ALA A 146 13.04 -4.78 -2.23
N ARG A 147 12.15 -3.85 -1.86
CA ARG A 147 11.55 -3.73 -0.52
C ARG A 147 10.67 -4.92 -0.21
N THR A 148 9.86 -5.37 -1.17
CA THR A 148 8.99 -6.53 -1.01
C THR A 148 9.80 -7.81 -0.76
N VAL A 149 10.89 -8.03 -1.52
CA VAL A 149 11.83 -9.14 -1.27
C VAL A 149 12.37 -9.10 0.16
N ARG A 150 12.83 -7.94 0.63
CA ARG A 150 13.33 -7.78 2.01
C ARG A 150 12.25 -8.05 3.05
N ALA A 151 11.03 -7.55 2.82
CA ALA A 151 9.90 -7.72 3.73
C ALA A 151 9.48 -9.18 3.89
N PHE A 152 9.56 -9.98 2.82
CA PHE A 152 9.29 -11.42 2.88
C PHE A 152 10.49 -12.25 3.33
N GLY A 153 11.66 -11.64 3.56
CA GLY A 153 12.86 -12.34 4.03
C GLY A 153 13.64 -13.06 2.92
N GLY A 154 13.49 -12.64 1.66
CA GLY A 154 14.30 -13.11 0.54
C GLY A 154 13.48 -13.52 -0.70
N PRO A 155 14.17 -13.74 -1.84
CA PRO A 155 13.54 -13.97 -3.13
C PRO A 155 12.75 -15.28 -3.19
N ASP A 156 13.22 -16.34 -2.55
CA ASP A 156 12.52 -17.64 -2.57
C ASP A 156 11.24 -17.63 -1.75
N ARG A 157 11.24 -16.90 -0.63
CA ARG A 157 10.05 -16.72 0.17
C ARG A 157 9.03 -15.84 -0.54
N LEU A 158 9.46 -14.79 -1.22
CA LEU A 158 8.58 -13.99 -2.09
C LEU A 158 7.95 -14.85 -3.19
N ARG A 159 8.73 -15.68 -3.91
CA ARG A 159 8.20 -16.61 -4.92
C ARG A 159 7.14 -17.55 -4.35
N ALA A 160 7.39 -18.12 -3.17
CA ALA A 160 6.43 -18.99 -2.50
C ALA A 160 5.12 -18.25 -2.17
N GLU A 161 5.21 -17.04 -1.64
CA GLU A 161 4.03 -16.24 -1.28
C GLU A 161 3.22 -15.80 -2.50
N ILE A 162 3.89 -15.36 -3.57
CA ILE A 162 3.24 -15.05 -4.85
C ILE A 162 2.40 -16.23 -5.36
N ARG A 163 2.96 -17.45 -5.34
CA ARG A 163 2.23 -18.66 -5.75
C ARG A 163 1.09 -18.99 -4.80
N ASN A 164 1.33 -18.94 -3.50
CA ASN A 164 0.34 -19.30 -2.47
C ASN A 164 -0.88 -18.36 -2.53
N GLN A 165 -0.64 -17.09 -2.82
CA GLN A 165 -1.68 -16.07 -2.89
C GLN A 165 -2.26 -15.90 -4.30
N ARG A 166 -1.77 -16.67 -5.28
CA ARG A 166 -2.27 -16.73 -6.66
C ARG A 166 -2.30 -15.35 -7.33
N ILE A 167 -1.23 -14.58 -7.15
CA ILE A 167 -1.09 -13.28 -7.83
C ILE A 167 -0.99 -13.54 -9.34
N ASP A 168 -1.84 -12.87 -10.12
CA ASP A 168 -1.83 -12.97 -11.58
C ASP A 168 -0.83 -11.97 -12.16
N PHE A 169 0.29 -12.49 -12.67
CA PHE A 169 1.34 -11.67 -13.27
C PHE A 169 0.83 -10.82 -14.43
N ASN A 170 -0.11 -11.33 -15.22
CA ASN A 170 -0.56 -10.67 -16.44
C ASN A 170 -1.52 -9.51 -16.17
N GLN A 171 -2.05 -9.41 -14.94
CA GLN A 171 -2.89 -8.30 -14.49
C GLN A 171 -2.08 -7.16 -13.86
N LEU A 172 -0.78 -7.33 -13.68
CA LEU A 172 0.06 -6.27 -13.13
C LEU A 172 0.39 -5.22 -14.19
N PRO A 173 0.57 -3.94 -13.82
CA PRO A 173 1.05 -2.91 -14.73
C PRO A 173 2.45 -3.24 -15.28
N SER A 174 2.76 -2.74 -16.47
CA SER A 174 3.95 -3.16 -17.24
C SER A 174 5.28 -2.97 -16.48
N ASP A 175 5.46 -1.82 -15.83
CA ASP A 175 6.65 -1.52 -15.02
C ASP A 175 6.78 -2.47 -13.82
N VAL A 176 5.64 -2.85 -13.21
CA VAL A 176 5.60 -3.80 -12.10
C VAL A 176 5.88 -5.22 -12.59
N GLN A 177 5.35 -5.60 -13.75
CA GLN A 177 5.70 -6.87 -14.39
C GLN A 177 7.22 -6.96 -14.61
N GLU A 178 7.83 -5.92 -15.18
CA GLU A 178 9.28 -5.89 -15.42
C GLU A 178 10.05 -6.08 -14.11
N ALA A 179 9.72 -5.31 -13.07
CA ALA A 179 10.40 -5.35 -11.78
C ALA A 179 10.23 -6.70 -11.05
N PHE A 180 9.06 -7.34 -11.17
CA PHE A 180 8.77 -8.59 -10.46
C PHE A 180 8.99 -9.87 -11.27
N LYS A 181 9.27 -9.79 -12.57
CA LYS A 181 9.51 -10.94 -13.45
C LYS A 181 10.42 -12.04 -12.85
N PRO A 182 11.52 -11.74 -12.13
CA PRO A 182 12.37 -12.76 -11.52
C PRO A 182 11.72 -13.60 -10.41
N TYR A 183 10.54 -13.20 -9.92
CA TYR A 183 9.84 -13.82 -8.79
C TYR A 183 8.55 -14.56 -9.18
N PHE A 184 8.17 -14.52 -10.47
CA PHE A 184 7.04 -15.28 -11.01
C PHE A 184 7.47 -16.59 -11.73
N GLY A 185 8.77 -16.84 -11.84
CA GLY A 185 9.34 -18.08 -12.37
C GLY A 185 9.55 -19.19 -11.31
N PRO A 186 9.91 -20.41 -11.74
CA PRO A 186 10.31 -21.47 -10.83
C PRO A 186 11.52 -21.04 -9.98
N ALA A 187 11.56 -21.49 -8.71
CA ALA A 187 12.76 -21.31 -7.89
C ALA A 187 13.93 -22.06 -8.57
N LYS A 188 15.07 -21.39 -8.70
CA LYS A 188 16.29 -22.01 -9.24
C LYS A 188 16.92 -22.91 -8.20
#